data_AF-A0A4Y8MB45-F1
#
_entry.id   AF-A0A4Y8MB45-F1
#
_cell.length_a   1.000
_cell.length_b   1.000
_cell.length_c   1.000
_cell.angle_alpha   90.00
_cell.angle_beta   90.00
_cell.angle_gamma   90.00
#
_symmetry.space_group_name_H-M   'P 1'
#
loop_
_entity.id
_entity.type
_entity.pdbx_description
1 polymer ?
#
loop_
_entity_poly.entity_id
_entity_poly.type
_entity_poly.pdbx_seq_one_letter_code
_entity_poly.pdbx_strand_id
1 'polypeptide(L)'
;MLDDTSRKLLRILDSHSYVPAIAELARKAGRKQWQIKKALKDLADKDHIDYDPNRHHELKVVLAWEIDPIIPQQTLKWWEHD
;
A
#
# COMPACT_ATOMS: atom_id res chain seq x y z
N MET A 1 7.49 10.00 -8.55
CA MET A 1 8.37 8.80 -8.60
C MET A 1 8.33 8.09 -7.25
N LEU A 2 8.32 6.75 -7.20
CA LEU A 2 8.31 5.99 -5.95
C LEU A 2 9.71 5.92 -5.32
N ASP A 3 9.76 6.09 -4.00
CA ASP A 3 11.01 5.94 -3.25
C ASP A 3 11.43 4.47 -3.15
N ASP A 4 12.63 4.22 -2.62
CA ASP A 4 13.16 2.86 -2.48
C ASP A 4 12.31 1.97 -1.57
N THR A 5 11.74 2.55 -0.51
CA THR A 5 10.95 1.81 0.48
C THR A 5 9.62 1.36 -0.13
N SER A 6 8.89 2.24 -0.80
CA SER A 6 7.64 1.96 -1.50
C SER A 6 7.83 0.93 -2.60
N ARG A 7 8.88 1.05 -3.44
CA ARG A 7 9.19 0.04 -4.47
C ARG A 7 9.47 -1.34 -3.86
N LYS A 8 10.25 -1.36 -2.77
CA LYS A 8 10.56 -2.60 -2.07
C LYS A 8 9.32 -3.24 -1.44
N LEU A 9 8.42 -2.43 -0.88
CA LEU A 9 7.16 -2.91 -0.31
C LEU A 9 6.26 -3.52 -1.37
N LEU A 10 6.08 -2.86 -2.53
CA LEU A 10 5.30 -3.44 -3.63
C LEU A 10 5.84 -4.80 -4.05
N ARG A 11 7.16 -4.92 -4.20
CA ARG A 11 7.79 -6.21 -4.56
C ARG A 11 7.56 -7.30 -3.49
N ILE A 12 7.56 -6.93 -2.21
CA ILE A 12 7.26 -7.88 -1.13
C ILE A 12 5.79 -8.29 -1.21
N LEU A 13 4.87 -7.35 -1.36
CA LEU A 13 3.43 -7.63 -1.40
C LEU A 13 3.06 -8.51 -2.61
N ASP A 14 3.60 -8.20 -3.79
CA ASP A 14 3.41 -8.97 -5.02
C ASP A 14 3.96 -10.41 -4.91
N SER A 15 5.05 -10.61 -4.16
CA SER A 15 5.65 -11.94 -4.02
C SER A 15 5.00 -12.83 -2.95
N HIS A 16 3.98 -12.35 -2.22
CA HIS A 16 3.34 -13.11 -1.13
C HIS A 16 1.89 -13.42 -1.47
N SER A 17 1.46 -14.64 -1.17
CA SER A 17 0.05 -15.07 -1.30
C SER A 17 -0.86 -14.55 -0.19
N TYR A 18 -0.30 -13.84 0.80
CA TYR A 18 -1.00 -13.26 1.94
C TYR A 18 -0.41 -11.88 2.24
N VAL A 19 -1.17 -11.01 2.91
CA VAL A 19 -0.67 -9.70 3.36
C VAL A 19 0.19 -9.87 4.63
N PRO A 20 1.52 -9.63 4.58
CA PRO A 20 2.37 -9.78 5.75
C PRO A 20 2.07 -8.70 6.79
N ALA A 21 2.21 -9.04 8.08
CA ALA A 21 2.03 -8.06 9.16
C ALA A 21 3.07 -6.93 9.08
N ILE A 22 2.75 -5.75 9.65
CA ILE A 22 3.66 -4.58 9.64
C ILE A 22 5.07 -4.91 10.18
N ALA A 23 5.16 -5.72 11.24
CA ALA A 23 6.44 -6.14 11.81
C ALA A 23 7.24 -7.03 10.84
N GLU A 24 6.56 -7.90 10.09
CA GLU A 24 7.19 -8.74 9.08
C GLU A 24 7.66 -7.92 7.87
N LEU A 25 6.82 -6.99 7.40
CA LEU A 25 7.20 -6.03 6.36
C LEU A 25 8.43 -5.23 6.76
N ALA A 26 8.48 -4.74 8.00
CA ALA A 26 9.63 -4.01 8.54
C ALA A 26 10.92 -4.85 8.51
N ARG A 27 10.83 -6.12 8.93
CA ARG A 27 11.95 -7.06 8.90
C ARG A 27 12.43 -7.34 7.47
N LYS A 28 11.51 -7.66 6.54
CA LYS A 28 11.85 -7.95 5.12
C LYS A 28 12.36 -6.72 4.39
N ALA A 29 11.83 -5.54 4.71
CA ALA A 29 12.26 -4.29 4.11
C ALA A 29 13.60 -3.79 4.70
N GLY A 30 14.00 -4.23 5.90
CA GLY A 30 15.14 -3.68 6.63
C GLY A 30 14.89 -2.22 7.02
N ARG A 31 13.69 -1.94 7.53
CA ARG A 31 13.20 -0.59 7.87
C ARG A 31 12.49 -0.63 9.23
N LYS A 32 12.31 0.53 9.85
CA LYS A 32 11.50 0.67 11.07
C LYS A 32 10.01 0.60 10.73
N GLN A 33 9.18 0.13 11.66
CA GLN A 33 7.73 0.00 11.44
C GLN A 33 7.05 1.32 11.04
N TRP A 34 7.47 2.45 11.59
CA TRP A 34 6.91 3.76 11.22
C TRP A 34 7.22 4.12 9.75
N GLN A 35 8.37 3.70 9.21
CA GLN A 35 8.71 3.90 7.80
C GLN A 35 7.84 3.03 6.90
N ILE A 36 7.48 1.83 7.35
CA ILE A 36 6.53 0.96 6.64
C ILE A 36 5.15 1.62 6.59
N LYS A 37 4.63 2.06 7.73
CA LYS A 37 3.32 2.73 7.79
C LYS A 37 3.28 3.96 6.88
N LYS A 38 4.34 4.78 6.91
CA LYS A 38 4.47 5.92 6.00
C LYS A 38 4.48 5.49 4.53
N ALA A 39 5.29 4.51 4.17
CA ALA A 39 5.41 4.07 2.79
C ALA A 39 4.13 3.39 2.26
N LEU A 40 3.37 2.68 3.12
CA LEU A 40 2.05 2.16 2.77
C LEU A 40 1.06 3.30 2.51
N LYS A 41 1.05 4.33 3.36
CA LYS A 41 0.25 5.53 3.11
C LYS A 41 0.64 6.21 1.80
N ASP A 42 1.93 6.40 1.56
CA ASP A 42 2.44 7.02 0.32
C ASP A 42 2.10 6.21 -0.95
N LEU A 43 1.96 4.88 -0.82
CA LEU A 43 1.52 3.99 -1.89
C LEU A 43 0.00 4.08 -2.12
N ALA A 44 -0.79 4.16 -1.05
CA ALA A 44 -2.23 4.33 -1.11
C ALA A 44 -2.62 5.71 -1.69
N ASP A 45 -1.91 6.76 -1.28
CA ASP A 45 -2.10 8.12 -1.80
C ASP A 45 -1.76 8.26 -3.30
N LYS A 46 -1.07 7.26 -3.88
CA LYS A 46 -0.68 7.18 -5.29
C LYS A 46 -1.38 6.04 -6.02
N ASP A 47 -2.43 5.47 -5.43
CA ASP A 47 -3.27 4.42 -6.01
C ASP A 47 -2.51 3.15 -6.42
N HIS A 48 -1.40 2.86 -5.76
CA HIS A 48 -0.66 1.61 -5.98
C HIS A 48 -1.18 0.46 -5.11
N ILE A 49 -1.83 0.80 -3.99
CA ILE A 49 -2.46 -0.17 -3.09
C ILE A 49 -3.78 0.40 -2.58
N ASP A 50 -4.74 -0.47 -2.33
CA ASP A 50 -5.89 -0.18 -1.47
C ASP A 50 -5.50 -0.57 -0.05
N TYR A 51 -5.42 0.42 0.85
CA TYR A 51 -4.92 0.23 2.20
C TYR A 51 -5.67 1.08 3.22
N ASP A 52 -6.30 0.37 4.17
CA ASP A 52 -6.85 0.94 5.39
C ASP A 52 -5.96 0.55 6.60
N PRO A 53 -5.40 1.51 7.35
CA PRO A 53 -4.59 1.24 8.54
C PRO A 53 -5.31 0.39 9.61
N ASN A 54 -6.64 0.50 9.70
CA ASN A 54 -7.47 -0.26 10.63
C ASN A 54 -7.77 -1.67 10.12
N ARG A 55 -7.68 -1.88 8.80
CA ARG A 55 -7.94 -3.16 8.11
C ARG A 55 -6.74 -3.61 7.27
N HIS A 56 -5.56 -3.61 7.89
CA HIS A 56 -4.31 -4.01 7.22
C HIS A 56 -4.40 -5.36 6.50
N HIS A 57 -5.15 -6.31 7.05
CA HIS A 57 -5.32 -7.65 6.46
C HIS A 57 -6.08 -7.64 5.12
N GLU A 58 -6.83 -6.57 4.81
CA GLU A 58 -7.56 -6.39 3.56
C GLU A 58 -6.74 -5.67 2.48
N LEU A 59 -5.49 -5.30 2.76
CA LEU A 59 -4.62 -4.59 1.83
C LEU A 59 -4.53 -5.31 0.48
N LYS A 60 -4.73 -4.57 -0.60
CA LYS A 60 -4.60 -5.10 -1.98
C LYS A 60 -3.64 -4.25 -2.80
N VAL A 61 -2.84 -4.89 -3.63
CA VAL A 61 -2.05 -4.20 -4.66
C VAL A 61 -2.99 -3.88 -5.81
N VAL A 62 -3.01 -2.62 -6.25
CA VAL A 62 -3.83 -2.18 -7.40
C VAL A 62 -2.99 -2.32 -8.66
N LEU A 63 -3.48 -3.08 -9.64
CA LEU A 63 -2.80 -3.27 -10.90
C LEU A 63 -3.11 -2.11 -11.84
N ALA A 64 -2.13 -1.67 -12.62
CA ALA A 64 -2.27 -0.46 -13.44
C ALA A 64 -3.40 -0.52 -14.48
N TRP A 65 -3.82 -1.73 -14.88
CA TRP A 65 -4.94 -1.95 -15.80
C TRP A 65 -6.30 -2.06 -15.10
N GLU A 66 -6.35 -2.07 -13.77
CA GLU A 66 -7.59 -2.03 -12.97
C GLU A 66 -8.00 -0.59 -12.63
N ILE A 67 -7.13 0.39 -12.91
CA ILE A 67 -7.41 1.81 -12.72
C ILE A 67 -8.28 2.28 -13.89
N ASP A 68 -9.59 2.40 -13.64
CA ASP A 68 -10.53 2.94 -14.61
C ASP A 68 -10.25 4.45 -14.82
N PRO A 69 -9.86 4.90 -16.03
CA PRO A 69 -9.44 6.30 -16.25
C PRO A 69 -10.61 7.30 -16.13
N ILE A 70 -11.84 6.80 -16.04
CA ILE A 70 -13.07 7.59 -16.01
C ILE A 70 -13.52 7.87 -14.57
N ILE A 71 -13.04 7.11 -13.58
CA ILE A 71 -13.38 7.33 -12.17
C ILE A 71 -12.45 8.44 -11.63
N PRO A 72 -12.99 9.58 -11.16
CA PRO A 72 -12.18 10.60 -10.51
C PRO A 72 -11.39 9.98 -9.36
N GLN A 73 -10.08 10.25 -9.32
CA GLN A 73 -9.07 9.73 -8.37
C GLN A 73 -9.35 10.01 -6.87
N GLN A 74 -10.53 10.54 -6.57
CA GLN A 74 -10.99 10.96 -5.25
C GLN A 74 -11.98 9.95 -4.61
N THR A 75 -12.53 9.02 -5.38
CA THR A 75 -13.62 8.13 -4.90
C THR A 75 -13.13 6.87 -4.16
N LEU A 76 -11.82 6.61 -4.10
CA LEU A 76 -11.24 5.40 -3.47
C LEU A 76 -10.63 5.66 -2.07
N LYS A 77 -10.71 6.89 -1.55
CA LYS A 77 -10.11 7.25 -0.26
C LYS A 77 -11.10 7.03 0.88
N TRP A 78 -11.11 5.83 1.44
CA TRP A 78 -11.94 5.46 2.61
C TRP A 78 -11.69 6.31 3.87
N TRP A 79 -10.64 7.15 3.90
CA TRP A 79 -10.29 8.04 5.01
C TRP A 79 -10.78 9.49 4.86
N GLU A 80 -11.52 9.82 3.80
CA GLU A 80 -12.18 11.13 3.65
C GLU A 80 -13.63 11.15 4.19
N HIS A 81 -14.11 10.03 4.75
CA HIS A 81 -15.48 9.84 5.23
C HIS A 81 -15.64 9.78 6.76
N ASP A 82 -14.68 10.32 7.53
CA ASP A 82 -14.79 10.53 8.99
C ASP A 82 -14.80 12.03 9.35
#